data_AF-A0A847NSM3-F1
#
_entry.id   AF-A0A847NSM3-F1
#
_cell.length_a   1.000
_cell.length_b   1.000
_cell.length_c   1.000
_cell.angle_alpha   90.00
_cell.angle_beta   90.00
_cell.angle_gamma   90.00
#
_symmetry.space_group_name_H-M   'P 1'
#
loop_
_entity.id
_entity.type
_entity.pdbx_description
1 polymer ?
#
loop_
_entity_poly.entity_id
_entity_poly.type
_entity_poly.pdbx_seq_one_letter_code
_entity_poly.pdbx_strand_id
1 'polypeptide(L)'
;MKKIIKIIIGCLLIALSYNIFFLPYDIVPNGIFGFATLLNLKTSYDPALFLSIVNLFLIIISLCTLGGFKSKEYVWPGMLIPLFICLETYFDNYLILESEKIIAVIAGSFITGLGYGIIYKEGKNVGGLDIIQDIVNSVAVYRSHLISYFLEGIVVLLTLVFYGFESMVYTIIVIVVVRYMTTKSKVGISSSKNFFIITTKEEEVKKYIMDELKNDLTEFTVKGGYSKHKAKILMTVMDTKNYYILKEGILKIDPKAFISITDSYEIINKNRNIARSS
;
A
#
# COMPACT_ATOMS: atom_id res chain seq x y z
N MET A 1 22.18 -5.50 9.76
CA MET A 1 22.67 -5.65 8.36
C MET A 1 21.55 -6.01 7.38
N LYS A 2 20.81 -7.12 7.55
CA LYS A 2 19.75 -7.53 6.60
C LYS A 2 18.67 -6.46 6.32
N LYS A 3 18.28 -5.64 7.31
CA LYS A 3 17.28 -4.56 7.14
C LYS A 3 17.77 -3.42 6.23
N ILE A 4 19.01 -2.95 6.44
CA ILE A 4 19.60 -1.84 5.67
C ILE A 4 19.77 -2.23 4.21
N ILE A 5 20.22 -3.47 3.95
CA ILE A 5 20.35 -3.99 2.58
C ILE A 5 19.01 -3.95 1.83
N LYS A 6 17.92 -4.37 2.48
CA LYS A 6 16.58 -4.30 1.89
C LYS A 6 16.14 -2.86 1.60
N ILE A 7 16.43 -1.92 2.52
CA ILE A 7 16.13 -0.49 2.30
C ILE A 7 16.90 0.04 1.09
N ILE A 8 18.20 -0.28 0.99
CA ILE A 8 19.05 0.12 -0.15
C ILE A 8 18.47 -0.45 -1.46
N ILE A 9 18.12 -1.73 -1.50
CA ILE A 9 17.49 -2.36 -2.67
C ILE A 9 16.19 -1.65 -3.04
N GLY A 10 15.32 -1.37 -2.06
CA GLY A 10 14.08 -0.65 -2.31
C GLY A 10 14.31 0.76 -2.88
N CYS A 11 15.31 1.48 -2.36
CA CYS A 11 15.68 2.82 -2.86
C CYS A 11 16.21 2.76 -4.30
N LEU A 12 17.06 1.77 -4.59
CA LEU A 12 17.62 1.56 -5.93
C LEU A 12 16.52 1.23 -6.94
N LEU A 13 15.54 0.38 -6.59
CA LEU A 13 14.41 0.07 -7.46
C LEU A 13 13.57 1.31 -7.80
N ILE A 14 13.35 2.20 -6.81
CA ILE A 14 12.59 3.44 -7.03
C ILE A 14 13.37 4.39 -7.93
N ALA A 15 14.67 4.55 -7.71
CA ALA A 15 15.54 5.39 -8.53
C ALA A 15 15.61 4.90 -9.97
N LEU A 16 15.93 3.61 -10.19
CA LEU A 16 15.95 2.97 -11.50
C LEU A 16 14.62 3.14 -12.23
N SER A 17 13.51 2.94 -11.51
CA SER A 17 12.19 3.13 -12.08
C SER A 17 11.97 4.57 -12.57
N TYR A 18 12.36 5.54 -11.75
CA TYR A 18 12.22 6.96 -12.06
C TYR A 18 13.04 7.35 -13.30
N ASN A 19 14.32 6.95 -13.36
CA ASN A 19 15.20 7.33 -14.47
C ASN A 19 14.99 6.56 -15.75
N ILE A 20 14.58 5.29 -15.70
CA ILE A 20 14.39 4.48 -16.92
C ILE A 20 12.98 4.68 -17.48
N PHE A 21 11.95 4.74 -16.62
CA PHE A 21 10.56 4.69 -17.07
C PHE A 21 9.79 6.00 -16.92
N PHE A 22 10.11 6.86 -15.97
CA PHE A 22 9.33 8.08 -15.75
C PHE A 22 9.92 9.30 -16.45
N LEU A 23 11.18 9.62 -16.16
CA LEU A 23 11.83 10.83 -16.66
C LEU A 23 11.97 10.86 -18.20
N PRO A 24 12.42 9.80 -18.89
CA PRO A 24 12.62 9.82 -20.35
C PRO A 24 11.32 9.86 -21.16
N TYR A 25 10.19 9.51 -20.55
CA TYR A 25 8.88 9.44 -21.20
C TYR A 25 7.94 10.57 -20.77
N ASP A 26 8.46 11.54 -20.00
CA ASP A 26 7.71 12.66 -19.42
C ASP A 26 6.51 12.22 -18.56
N ILE A 27 6.61 11.06 -17.93
CA ILE A 27 5.53 10.53 -17.09
C ILE A 27 5.67 11.15 -15.72
N VAL A 28 4.63 11.87 -15.28
CA VAL A 28 4.58 12.49 -13.96
C VAL A 28 4.16 11.41 -12.94
N PRO A 29 5.03 11.02 -11.99
CA PRO A 29 4.68 10.07 -10.94
C PRO A 29 3.93 10.77 -9.80
N ASN A 30 3.60 10.00 -8.76
CA ASN A 30 2.89 10.54 -7.60
C ASN A 30 3.81 11.35 -6.65
N GLY A 31 3.20 12.11 -5.76
CA GLY A 31 3.88 12.74 -4.64
C GLY A 31 4.90 13.82 -5.04
N ILE A 32 5.99 13.93 -4.26
CA ILE A 32 7.06 14.92 -4.52
C ILE A 32 7.82 14.61 -5.79
N PHE A 33 7.91 13.33 -6.19
CA PHE A 33 8.47 12.95 -7.48
C PHE A 33 7.68 13.59 -8.63
N GLY A 34 6.35 13.65 -8.54
CA GLY A 34 5.51 14.35 -9.51
C GLY A 34 5.86 15.83 -9.63
N PHE A 35 6.00 16.52 -8.50
CA PHE A 35 6.44 17.92 -8.50
C PHE A 35 7.85 18.09 -9.11
N ALA A 36 8.77 17.18 -8.81
CA ALA A 36 10.13 17.19 -9.36
C ALA A 36 10.11 17.03 -10.88
N THR A 37 9.32 16.10 -11.41
CA THR A 37 9.15 15.87 -12.84
C THR A 37 8.49 17.08 -13.51
N LEU A 38 7.40 17.62 -12.97
CA LEU A 38 6.73 18.81 -13.52
C LEU A 38 7.67 20.01 -13.60
N LEU A 39 8.53 20.20 -12.59
CA LEU A 39 9.53 21.26 -12.59
C LEU A 39 10.60 21.00 -13.66
N ASN A 40 11.14 19.79 -13.73
CA ASN A 40 12.12 19.40 -14.73
C ASN A 40 11.62 19.59 -16.17
N LEU A 41 10.40 19.16 -16.47
CA LEU A 41 9.80 19.31 -17.79
C LEU A 41 9.61 20.78 -18.20
N LYS A 42 9.45 21.69 -17.22
CA LYS A 42 9.24 23.12 -17.49
C LYS A 42 10.54 23.93 -17.53
N THR A 43 11.53 23.59 -16.71
CA THR A 43 12.74 24.42 -16.51
C THR A 43 14.05 23.67 -16.70
N SER A 44 14.00 22.38 -17.03
CA SER A 44 15.15 21.46 -17.08
C SER A 44 15.94 21.40 -15.77
N TYR A 45 15.31 21.77 -14.65
CA TYR A 45 15.93 21.68 -13.33
C TYR A 45 16.11 20.22 -12.92
N ASP A 46 17.26 19.89 -12.32
CA ASP A 46 17.59 18.52 -11.93
C ASP A 46 16.60 17.98 -10.87
N PRO A 47 15.84 16.91 -11.18
CA PRO A 47 14.93 16.29 -10.22
C PRO A 47 15.62 15.79 -8.96
N ALA A 48 16.85 15.26 -9.07
CA ALA A 48 17.59 14.71 -7.94
C ALA A 48 17.95 15.80 -6.93
N LEU A 49 18.36 16.97 -7.41
CA LEU A 49 18.62 18.15 -6.56
C LEU A 49 17.32 18.64 -5.90
N PHE A 50 16.23 18.74 -6.65
CA PHE A 50 14.93 19.16 -6.10
C PHE A 50 14.49 18.23 -4.97
N LEU A 51 14.50 16.91 -5.22
CA LEU A 51 14.12 15.90 -4.24
C LEU A 51 15.02 15.91 -3.02
N SER A 52 16.34 16.09 -3.21
CA SER A 52 17.31 16.18 -2.11
C SER A 52 17.02 17.36 -1.19
N ILE A 53 16.80 18.55 -1.75
CA ILE A 53 16.52 19.78 -1.00
C ILE A 53 15.20 19.64 -0.23
N VAL A 54 14.15 19.20 -0.92
CA VAL A 54 12.81 19.10 -0.33
C VAL A 54 12.78 18.02 0.75
N ASN A 55 13.36 16.84 0.53
CA ASN A 55 13.42 15.79 1.54
C ASN A 55 14.25 16.22 2.75
N LEU A 56 15.42 16.85 2.55
CA LEU A 56 16.24 17.35 3.65
C LEU A 56 15.46 18.37 4.49
N PHE A 57 14.80 19.32 3.84
CA PHE A 57 13.97 20.32 4.52
C PHE A 57 12.83 19.68 5.32
N LEU A 58 12.10 18.73 4.73
CA LEU A 58 11.00 18.04 5.39
C LEU A 58 11.48 17.16 6.56
N ILE A 59 12.64 16.52 6.44
CA ILE A 59 13.26 15.75 7.54
C ILE A 59 13.64 16.68 8.70
N ILE A 60 14.17 17.88 8.41
CA ILE A 60 14.47 18.86 9.46
C ILE A 60 13.19 19.30 10.18
N ILE A 61 12.13 19.60 9.43
CA ILE A 61 10.82 19.93 10.03
C ILE A 61 10.28 18.76 10.84
N SER A 62 10.41 17.52 10.35
CA SER A 62 9.93 16.34 11.07
C SER A 62 10.68 16.16 12.39
N LEU A 63 11.99 16.47 12.44
CA LEU A 63 12.77 16.43 13.67
C LEU A 63 12.23 17.40 14.73
N CYS A 64 11.84 18.60 14.31
CA CYS A 64 11.27 19.62 15.19
C CYS A 64 9.83 19.30 15.65
N THR A 65 9.03 18.63 14.82
CA THR A 65 7.59 18.42 15.05
C THR A 65 7.23 17.02 15.55
N LEU A 66 7.74 15.98 14.89
CA LEU A 66 7.46 14.56 15.20
C LEU A 66 8.48 13.94 16.17
N GLY A 67 9.60 14.64 16.40
CA GLY A 67 10.70 14.18 17.23
C GLY A 67 11.66 13.22 16.54
N GLY A 68 12.80 12.97 17.19
CA GLY A 68 13.92 12.21 16.63
C GLY A 68 13.65 10.72 16.41
N PHE A 69 12.69 10.11 17.11
CA PHE A 69 12.38 8.70 16.94
C PHE A 69 11.67 8.44 15.60
N LYS A 70 10.59 9.19 15.33
CA LYS A 70 9.80 9.04 14.09
C LYS A 70 10.56 9.56 12.88
N SER A 71 11.31 10.64 13.02
CA SER A 71 12.09 11.22 11.91
C SER A 71 13.13 10.27 11.32
N LYS A 72 13.67 9.32 12.11
CA LYS A 72 14.61 8.30 11.64
C LYS A 72 14.00 7.34 10.60
N GLU A 73 12.68 7.33 10.44
CA GLU A 73 12.00 6.53 9.42
C GLU A 73 12.26 7.06 8.01
N TYR A 74 12.48 8.37 7.85
CA TYR A 74 12.62 9.04 6.55
C TYR A 74 14.07 9.26 6.11
N VAL A 75 15.03 9.30 7.05
CA VAL A 75 16.43 9.69 6.76
C VAL A 75 17.06 8.83 5.66
N TRP A 76 16.98 7.50 5.77
CA TRP A 76 17.63 6.62 4.81
C TRP A 76 16.99 6.73 3.41
N PRO A 77 15.68 6.52 3.23
CA PRO A 77 15.08 6.61 1.90
C PRO A 77 15.14 8.02 1.32
N GLY A 78 14.90 9.05 2.15
CA GLY A 78 14.88 10.44 1.72
C GLY A 78 16.23 10.96 1.21
N MET A 79 17.35 10.37 1.65
CA MET A 79 18.70 10.68 1.15
C MET A 79 19.16 9.73 0.06
N LEU A 80 18.87 8.42 0.16
CA LEU A 80 19.37 7.43 -0.79
C LEU A 80 18.67 7.49 -2.15
N ILE A 81 17.35 7.73 -2.19
CA ILE A 81 16.62 7.76 -3.46
C ILE A 81 17.12 8.90 -4.36
N PRO A 82 17.19 10.16 -3.91
CA PRO A 82 17.73 11.24 -4.74
C PRO A 82 19.19 11.03 -5.12
N LEU A 83 20.00 10.46 -4.21
CA LEU A 83 21.39 10.10 -4.49
C LEU A 83 21.50 9.09 -5.63
N PHE A 84 20.70 8.01 -5.60
CA PHE A 84 20.70 7.02 -6.67
C PHE A 84 20.15 7.59 -7.98
N ILE A 85 19.11 8.43 -7.93
CA ILE A 85 18.62 9.14 -9.12
C ILE A 85 19.76 9.94 -9.75
N CYS A 86 20.50 10.73 -8.95
CA CYS A 86 21.65 11.49 -9.42
C CYS A 86 22.76 10.59 -9.99
N LEU A 87 23.14 9.53 -9.28
CA LEU A 87 24.20 8.62 -9.72
C LEU A 87 23.86 7.94 -11.06
N GLU A 88 22.62 7.51 -11.23
CA GLU A 88 22.14 6.84 -12.44
C GLU A 88 22.17 7.75 -13.67
N THR A 89 21.93 9.07 -13.53
CA THR A 89 22.04 10.00 -14.67
C THR A 89 23.44 10.05 -15.30
N TYR A 90 24.49 9.68 -14.56
CA TYR A 90 25.85 9.56 -15.13
C TYR A 90 26.04 8.31 -15.99
N PHE A 91 25.11 7.35 -15.95
CA PHE A 91 25.13 6.11 -16.73
C PHE A 91 24.15 6.13 -17.92
N ASP A 92 23.46 7.25 -18.17
CA ASP A 92 22.28 7.42 -19.05
C ASP A 92 22.42 6.97 -20.51
N ASN A 93 23.62 6.69 -21.02
CA ASN A 93 23.82 6.39 -22.45
C ASN A 93 23.38 4.99 -22.91
N TYR A 94 22.81 4.12 -22.05
CA TYR A 94 22.69 2.68 -22.39
C TYR A 94 21.31 2.03 -22.27
N LEU A 95 20.25 2.73 -21.78
CA LEU A 95 19.00 2.05 -21.38
C LEU A 95 17.70 2.77 -21.72
N ILE A 96 17.69 3.67 -22.71
CA ILE A 96 16.44 4.16 -23.28
C ILE A 96 15.81 3.01 -24.06
N LEU A 97 14.77 2.41 -23.49
CA LEU A 97 13.98 1.39 -24.17
C LEU A 97 13.12 2.09 -25.23
N GLU A 98 13.20 1.69 -26.50
CA GLU A 98 12.18 2.11 -27.45
C GLU A 98 10.89 1.37 -27.12
N SER A 99 9.97 2.04 -26.43
CA SER A 99 8.68 1.45 -26.02
C SER A 99 7.58 2.51 -25.99
N GLU A 100 6.33 2.07 -26.07
CA GLU A 100 5.19 2.97 -25.90
C GLU A 100 5.13 3.48 -24.46
N LYS A 101 4.71 4.75 -24.28
CA LYS A 101 4.61 5.38 -22.95
C LYS A 101 3.83 4.53 -21.95
N ILE A 102 2.78 3.83 -22.38
CA ILE A 102 1.99 2.96 -21.51
C ILE A 102 2.79 1.79 -20.92
N ILE A 103 3.76 1.25 -21.66
CA ILE A 103 4.63 0.17 -21.17
C ILE A 103 5.51 0.71 -20.06
N ALA A 104 6.09 1.90 -20.26
CA ALA A 104 6.90 2.58 -19.25
C ALA A 104 6.07 2.92 -18.00
N VAL A 105 4.83 3.43 -18.17
CA VAL A 105 3.89 3.67 -17.07
C VAL A 105 3.70 2.40 -16.24
N ILE A 106 3.40 1.26 -16.86
CA ILE A 106 3.11 0.02 -16.14
C ILE A 106 4.37 -0.53 -15.46
N ALA A 107 5.48 -0.65 -16.21
CA ALA A 107 6.73 -1.21 -15.72
C ALA A 107 7.31 -0.36 -14.57
N GLY A 108 7.41 0.95 -14.76
CA GLY A 108 7.89 1.87 -13.73
C GLY A 108 7.00 1.84 -12.49
N SER A 109 5.69 1.87 -12.67
CA SER A 109 4.76 1.82 -11.52
C SER A 109 4.87 0.53 -10.72
N PHE A 110 5.07 -0.59 -11.41
CA PHE A 110 5.24 -1.88 -10.76
C PHE A 110 6.52 -1.92 -9.92
N ILE A 111 7.65 -1.50 -10.50
CA ILE A 111 8.96 -1.50 -9.85
C ILE A 111 8.98 -0.52 -8.67
N THR A 112 8.46 0.71 -8.86
CA THR A 112 8.34 1.71 -7.79
C THR A 112 7.48 1.18 -6.64
N GLY A 113 6.33 0.55 -6.94
CA GLY A 113 5.48 -0.04 -5.91
C GLY A 113 6.14 -1.19 -5.14
N LEU A 114 6.95 -2.01 -5.81
CA LEU A 114 7.77 -3.02 -5.14
C LEU A 114 8.78 -2.39 -4.18
N GLY A 115 9.51 -1.37 -4.65
CA GLY A 115 10.49 -0.63 -3.85
C GLY A 115 9.87 0.01 -2.61
N TYR A 116 8.72 0.69 -2.76
CA TYR A 116 7.93 1.22 -1.65
C TYR A 116 7.54 0.13 -0.65
N GLY A 117 7.00 -0.99 -1.12
CA GLY A 117 6.61 -2.09 -0.23
C GLY A 117 7.79 -2.68 0.55
N ILE A 118 8.98 -2.80 -0.05
CA ILE A 118 10.19 -3.28 0.64
C ILE A 118 10.60 -2.30 1.74
N ILE A 119 10.64 -1.00 1.45
CA ILE A 119 10.99 0.06 2.43
C ILE A 119 9.99 0.08 3.58
N TYR A 120 8.69 0.11 3.25
CA TYR A 120 7.61 0.18 4.23
C TYR A 120 7.51 -1.07 5.10
N LYS A 121 7.89 -2.25 4.59
CA LYS A 121 7.93 -3.50 5.36
C LYS A 121 9.01 -3.49 6.43
N GLU A 122 10.09 -2.73 6.24
CA GLU A 122 11.15 -2.57 7.22
C GLU A 122 10.88 -1.41 8.22
N GLY A 123 9.68 -0.83 8.19
CA GLY A 123 9.28 0.27 9.08
C GLY A 123 9.97 1.60 8.76
N LYS A 124 10.42 1.77 7.51
CA LYS A 124 10.92 3.04 6.99
C LYS A 124 9.88 3.66 6.07
N ASN A 125 10.07 4.93 5.75
CA ASN A 125 9.21 5.64 4.83
C ASN A 125 10.06 6.43 3.82
N VAL A 126 9.63 6.43 2.56
CA VAL A 126 10.27 7.10 1.42
C VAL A 126 10.43 8.60 1.67
N GLY A 127 9.53 9.19 2.47
CA GLY A 127 9.55 10.60 2.80
C GLY A 127 8.68 11.42 1.85
N GLY A 128 8.99 12.71 1.76
CA GLY A 128 8.22 13.65 0.96
C GLY A 128 6.80 13.88 1.50
N LEU A 129 5.76 13.60 0.70
CA LEU A 129 4.37 13.87 1.10
C LEU A 129 3.95 13.09 2.35
N ASP A 130 4.54 11.91 2.57
CA ASP A 130 4.28 11.11 3.76
C ASP A 130 4.73 11.82 5.04
N ILE A 131 5.81 12.63 4.98
CA ILE A 131 6.26 13.44 6.11
C ILE A 131 5.23 14.53 6.42
N ILE A 132 4.76 15.22 5.39
CA ILE A 132 3.72 16.27 5.52
C ILE A 132 2.46 15.66 6.15
N GLN A 133 2.05 14.49 5.65
CA GLN A 133 0.92 13.75 6.18
C GLN A 133 1.09 13.37 7.65
N ASP A 134 2.28 12.91 8.04
CA ASP A 134 2.56 12.57 9.43
C ASP A 134 2.62 13.78 10.36
N ILE A 135 3.15 14.92 9.88
CA ILE A 135 3.15 16.20 10.61
C ILE A 135 1.71 16.65 10.85
N VAL A 136 0.88 16.68 9.81
CA VAL A 136 -0.55 17.07 9.94
C VAL A 136 -1.26 16.11 10.91
N ASN A 137 -1.00 14.81 10.81
CA ASN A 137 -1.58 13.82 11.73
C ASN A 137 -1.08 13.93 13.18
N SER A 138 0.05 14.57 13.44
CA SER A 138 0.52 14.79 14.82
C SER A 138 -0.22 15.91 15.55
N VAL A 139 -0.81 16.85 14.79
CA VAL A 139 -1.56 17.99 15.36
C VAL A 139 -3.07 17.84 15.17
N ALA A 140 -3.51 16.97 14.25
CA ALA A 140 -4.92 16.72 13.99
C ALA A 140 -5.57 15.81 15.03
N VAL A 141 -6.84 16.10 15.35
CA VAL A 141 -7.69 15.27 16.23
C VAL A 141 -7.94 13.89 15.62
N TYR A 142 -8.03 13.82 14.28
CA TYR A 142 -8.26 12.59 13.53
C TYR A 142 -7.13 12.35 12.55
N ARG A 143 -6.54 11.15 12.60
CA ARG A 143 -5.55 10.71 11.62
C ARG A 143 -6.25 10.35 10.32
N SER A 144 -5.85 10.99 9.22
CA SER A 144 -6.50 10.79 7.94
C SER A 144 -5.53 10.97 6.78
N HIS A 145 -5.68 10.16 5.73
CA HIS A 145 -4.89 10.24 4.50
C HIS A 145 -5.32 11.39 3.55
N LEU A 146 -6.25 12.24 3.99
CA LEU A 146 -6.85 13.29 3.16
C LEU A 146 -5.83 14.28 2.61
N ILE A 147 -4.79 14.65 3.38
CA ILE A 147 -3.81 15.62 2.90
C ILE A 147 -2.90 15.02 1.82
N SER A 148 -2.50 13.75 1.94
CA SER A 148 -1.79 13.06 0.84
C SER A 148 -2.64 13.01 -0.42
N TYR A 149 -3.92 12.63 -0.33
CA TYR A 149 -4.82 12.60 -1.49
C TYR A 149 -5.03 13.99 -2.11
N PHE A 150 -5.12 15.02 -1.28
CA PHE A 150 -5.26 16.39 -1.76
C PHE A 150 -4.02 16.85 -2.53
N LEU A 151 -2.82 16.61 -1.99
CA LEU A 151 -1.56 16.94 -2.64
C LEU A 151 -1.33 16.12 -3.92
N GLU A 152 -1.68 14.84 -3.92
CA GLU A 152 -1.70 14.00 -5.13
C GLU A 152 -2.67 14.57 -6.19
N GLY A 153 -3.87 15.00 -5.76
CA GLY A 153 -4.86 15.62 -6.64
C GLY A 153 -4.35 16.92 -7.28
N ILE A 154 -3.59 17.74 -6.53
CA ILE A 154 -2.94 18.93 -7.08
C ILE A 154 -1.95 18.54 -8.19
N VAL A 155 -1.11 17.52 -7.99
CA VAL A 155 -0.18 17.06 -9.03
C VAL A 155 -0.94 16.62 -10.27
N VAL A 156 -2.00 15.83 -10.13
CA VAL A 156 -2.83 15.37 -11.26
C VAL A 156 -3.46 16.55 -12.01
N LEU A 157 -3.99 17.54 -11.29
CA LEU A 157 -4.58 18.73 -11.89
C LEU A 157 -3.52 19.59 -12.61
N LEU A 158 -2.33 19.75 -12.03
CA LEU A 158 -1.23 20.45 -12.69
C LEU A 158 -0.79 19.71 -13.95
N THR A 159 -0.72 18.38 -13.92
CA THR A 159 -0.43 17.58 -15.11
C THR A 159 -1.47 17.80 -16.21
N LEU A 160 -2.76 17.83 -15.86
CA LEU A 160 -3.83 18.12 -16.83
C LEU A 160 -3.64 19.51 -17.48
N VAL A 161 -3.39 20.53 -16.66
CA VAL A 161 -3.30 21.93 -17.12
C VAL A 161 -2.08 22.16 -18.00
N PHE A 162 -0.92 21.58 -17.64
CA PHE A 162 0.34 21.86 -18.34
C PHE A 162 0.68 20.83 -19.43
N TYR A 163 0.23 19.57 -19.31
CA TYR A 163 0.64 18.45 -20.17
C TYR A 163 -0.53 17.69 -20.80
N GLY A 164 -1.76 18.15 -20.57
CA GLY A 164 -2.96 17.62 -21.22
C GLY A 164 -3.54 16.36 -20.58
N PHE A 165 -4.65 15.90 -21.18
CA PHE A 165 -5.47 14.82 -20.65
C PHE A 165 -4.77 13.46 -20.64
N GLU A 166 -4.00 13.15 -21.67
CA GLU A 166 -3.29 11.86 -21.78
C GLU A 166 -2.27 11.69 -20.64
N SER A 167 -1.43 12.70 -20.41
CA SER A 167 -0.45 12.73 -19.32
C SER A 167 -1.11 12.65 -17.94
N MET A 168 -2.29 13.28 -17.77
CA MET A 168 -3.10 13.17 -16.55
C MET A 168 -3.56 11.72 -16.32
N VAL A 169 -4.07 11.05 -17.36
CA VAL A 169 -4.51 9.65 -17.28
C VAL A 169 -3.33 8.74 -16.93
N TYR A 170 -2.17 8.94 -17.53
CA TYR A 170 -0.95 8.19 -17.16
C TYR A 170 -0.57 8.40 -15.70
N THR A 171 -0.61 9.63 -15.21
CA THR A 171 -0.35 9.93 -13.77
C THR A 171 -1.32 9.17 -12.85
N ILE A 172 -2.60 9.12 -13.20
CA ILE A 172 -3.62 8.38 -12.45
C ILE A 172 -3.31 6.87 -12.45
N ILE A 173 -2.94 6.31 -13.60
CA ILE A 173 -2.54 4.90 -13.71
C ILE A 173 -1.33 4.63 -12.81
N VAL A 174 -0.31 5.52 -12.84
CA VAL A 174 0.87 5.40 -11.98
C VAL A 174 0.46 5.36 -10.50
N ILE A 175 -0.37 6.30 -10.05
CA ILE A 175 -0.85 6.36 -8.67
C ILE A 175 -1.54 5.05 -8.26
N VAL A 176 -2.46 4.54 -9.09
CA VAL A 176 -3.23 3.33 -8.80
C VAL A 176 -2.33 2.10 -8.74
N VAL A 177 -1.48 1.90 -9.74
CA VAL A 177 -0.61 0.72 -9.86
C VAL A 177 0.46 0.73 -8.76
N VAL A 178 1.12 1.87 -8.52
CA VAL A 178 2.10 2.00 -7.43
C VAL A 178 1.46 1.69 -6.08
N ARG A 179 0.27 2.25 -5.80
CA ARG A 179 -0.45 2.02 -4.54
C ARG A 179 -0.83 0.55 -4.37
N TYR A 180 -1.39 -0.07 -5.40
CA TYR A 180 -1.74 -1.49 -5.40
C TYR A 180 -0.50 -2.36 -5.12
N MET A 181 0.58 -2.14 -5.87
CA MET A 181 1.81 -2.91 -5.73
C MET A 181 2.51 -2.69 -4.39
N THR A 182 2.47 -1.46 -3.87
CA THR A 182 2.95 -1.14 -2.53
C THR A 182 2.22 -1.94 -1.47
N THR A 183 0.88 -1.98 -1.50
CA THR A 183 0.08 -2.76 -0.55
C THR A 183 0.40 -4.25 -0.63
N LYS A 184 0.46 -4.81 -1.85
CA LYS A 184 0.77 -6.24 -2.04
C LYS A 184 2.19 -6.59 -1.62
N SER A 185 3.18 -5.73 -1.86
CA SER A 185 4.57 -5.95 -1.46
C SER A 185 4.76 -5.80 0.06
N LYS A 186 4.09 -4.83 0.69
CA LYS A 186 4.18 -4.58 2.13
C LYS A 186 3.50 -5.69 2.95
N VAL A 187 2.24 -5.98 2.66
CA VAL A 187 1.37 -6.84 3.49
C VAL A 187 1.22 -8.25 2.92
N GLY A 188 1.64 -8.48 1.68
CA GLY A 188 1.43 -9.74 0.96
C GLY A 188 0.08 -9.80 0.25
N ILE A 189 -0.20 -10.95 -0.35
CA ILE A 189 -1.50 -11.25 -0.97
C ILE A 189 -2.32 -12.01 0.06
N SER A 190 -3.49 -11.47 0.45
CA SER A 190 -4.44 -12.16 1.31
C SER A 190 -4.88 -13.47 0.66
N SER A 191 -4.34 -14.57 1.18
CA SER A 191 -4.67 -15.93 0.76
C SER A 191 -5.90 -16.46 1.47
N SER A 192 -6.33 -15.81 2.55
CA SER A 192 -7.44 -16.24 3.38
C SER A 192 -8.38 -15.09 3.78
N LYS A 193 -9.64 -15.42 4.00
CA LYS A 193 -10.70 -14.55 4.49
C LYS A 193 -11.19 -15.08 5.84
N ASN A 194 -11.41 -14.18 6.78
CA ASN A 194 -12.02 -14.49 8.05
C ASN A 194 -13.49 -14.10 8.01
N PHE A 195 -14.37 -15.05 8.32
CA PHE A 195 -15.82 -14.92 8.32
C PHE A 195 -16.31 -14.85 9.76
N PHE A 196 -17.09 -13.82 10.08
CA PHE A 196 -17.87 -13.70 11.29
C PHE A 196 -19.35 -13.83 10.92
N ILE A 197 -19.98 -14.88 11.42
CA ILE A 197 -21.32 -15.29 11.02
C ILE A 197 -22.24 -15.23 12.24
N ILE A 198 -23.33 -14.49 12.11
CA ILE A 198 -24.43 -14.46 13.07
C ILE A 198 -25.66 -14.99 12.33
N THR A 199 -26.24 -16.08 12.84
CA THR A 199 -27.34 -16.79 12.18
C THR A 199 -28.32 -17.31 13.21
N THR A 200 -29.57 -17.48 12.81
CA THR A 200 -30.58 -18.18 13.62
C THR A 200 -30.49 -19.70 13.51
N LYS A 201 -29.77 -20.20 12.51
CA LYS A 201 -29.57 -21.64 12.21
C LYS A 201 -28.15 -22.09 12.54
N GLU A 202 -27.72 -21.84 13.77
CA GLU A 202 -26.34 -22.07 14.21
C GLU A 202 -25.84 -23.49 13.90
N GLU A 203 -26.60 -24.53 14.27
CA GLU A 203 -26.17 -25.92 14.12
C GLU A 203 -26.08 -26.38 12.65
N GLU A 204 -27.02 -25.95 11.79
CA GLU A 204 -26.97 -26.26 10.35
C GLU A 204 -25.74 -25.63 9.70
N VAL A 205 -25.44 -24.38 10.04
CA VAL A 205 -24.27 -23.65 9.52
C VAL A 205 -22.97 -24.25 10.04
N LYS A 206 -22.89 -24.64 11.32
CA LYS A 206 -21.72 -25.36 11.85
C LYS A 206 -21.46 -26.66 11.12
N LYS A 207 -22.51 -27.45 10.92
CA LYS A 207 -22.42 -28.73 10.22
C LYS A 207 -21.94 -28.54 8.78
N TYR A 208 -22.47 -27.54 8.09
CA TYR A 208 -22.02 -27.19 6.75
C TYR A 208 -20.52 -26.83 6.71
N ILE A 209 -20.05 -26.01 7.65
CA ILE A 209 -18.64 -25.58 7.70
C ILE A 209 -17.72 -26.75 8.07
N MET A 210 -18.07 -27.53 9.09
CA MET A 210 -17.22 -28.59 9.65
C MET A 210 -17.25 -29.89 8.83
N ASP A 211 -18.43 -30.31 8.37
CA ASP A 211 -18.60 -31.62 7.72
C ASP A 211 -18.43 -31.52 6.20
N GLU A 212 -19.09 -30.55 5.56
CA GLU A 212 -19.06 -30.42 4.10
C GLU A 212 -17.79 -29.71 3.61
N LEU A 213 -17.44 -28.59 4.24
CA LEU A 213 -16.25 -27.82 3.86
C LEU A 213 -14.98 -28.28 4.58
N LYS A 214 -15.09 -29.20 5.54
CA LYS A 214 -13.97 -29.73 6.34
C LYS A 214 -13.11 -28.62 6.94
N ASN A 215 -13.75 -27.55 7.39
CA ASN A 215 -13.09 -26.36 7.90
C ASN A 215 -13.44 -26.15 9.38
N ASP A 216 -12.46 -25.75 10.18
CA ASP A 216 -12.69 -25.50 11.61
C ASP A 216 -13.41 -24.15 11.81
N LEU A 217 -14.12 -24.02 12.93
CA LEU A 217 -14.73 -22.77 13.38
C LEU A 217 -14.53 -22.58 14.88
N THR A 218 -14.61 -21.33 15.33
CA THR A 218 -14.56 -20.93 16.74
C THR A 218 -15.82 -20.16 17.07
N GLU A 219 -16.39 -20.39 18.25
CA GLU A 219 -17.62 -19.73 18.71
C GLU A 219 -17.32 -18.66 19.76
N PHE A 220 -17.85 -17.46 19.56
CA PHE A 220 -17.85 -16.41 20.57
C PHE A 220 -19.25 -16.21 21.13
N THR A 221 -19.41 -16.23 22.45
CA THR A 221 -20.64 -15.72 23.08
C THR A 221 -20.55 -14.20 23.16
N VAL A 222 -21.40 -13.51 22.43
CA VAL A 222 -21.46 -12.04 22.40
C VAL A 222 -22.77 -11.54 23.00
N LYS A 223 -22.79 -10.26 23.35
CA LYS A 223 -24.00 -9.59 23.83
C LYS A 223 -24.29 -8.40 22.91
N GLY A 224 -25.50 -8.33 22.36
CA GLY A 224 -25.91 -7.22 21.51
C GLY A 224 -25.87 -5.90 22.28
N GLY A 225 -25.18 -4.89 21.75
CA GLY A 225 -25.06 -3.58 22.41
C GLY A 225 -26.41 -2.88 22.58
N TYR A 226 -27.31 -3.03 21.60
CA TYR A 226 -28.66 -2.47 21.64
C TYR A 226 -29.67 -3.43 22.28
N SER A 227 -29.71 -4.69 21.81
CA SER A 227 -30.73 -5.66 22.23
C SER A 227 -30.47 -6.27 23.62
N LYS A 228 -29.24 -6.16 24.14
CA LYS A 228 -28.75 -6.83 25.38
C LYS A 228 -28.91 -8.35 25.40
N HIS A 229 -29.40 -8.97 24.32
CA HIS A 229 -29.51 -10.42 24.19
C HIS A 229 -28.14 -11.05 23.95
N LYS A 230 -27.92 -12.23 24.55
CA LYS A 230 -26.78 -13.07 24.25
C LYS A 230 -27.00 -13.71 22.87
N ALA A 231 -26.02 -13.58 22.00
CA ALA A 231 -25.99 -14.24 20.69
C ALA A 231 -24.64 -14.94 20.54
N LYS A 232 -24.51 -15.86 19.59
CA LYS A 232 -23.22 -16.42 19.23
C LYS A 232 -22.75 -15.88 17.89
N ILE A 233 -21.44 -15.69 17.77
CA ILE A 233 -20.78 -15.45 16.48
C ILE A 233 -19.95 -16.69 16.17
N LEU A 234 -20.18 -17.28 15.01
CA LEU A 234 -19.30 -18.32 14.45
C LEU A 234 -18.19 -17.62 13.66
N MET A 235 -16.94 -17.85 14.04
CA MET A 235 -15.77 -17.38 13.32
C MET A 235 -15.09 -18.53 12.60
N THR A 236 -14.86 -18.38 11.30
CA THR A 236 -14.12 -19.38 10.52
C THR A 236 -13.20 -18.70 9.53
N VAL A 237 -12.04 -19.32 9.32
CA VAL A 237 -11.01 -18.83 8.40
C VAL A 237 -11.00 -19.72 7.17
N MET A 238 -11.11 -19.14 5.99
CA MET A 238 -11.17 -19.89 4.74
C MET A 238 -10.22 -19.34 3.68
N ASP A 239 -9.73 -20.18 2.76
CA ASP A 239 -8.97 -19.67 1.62
C ASP A 239 -9.85 -18.75 0.74
N THR A 240 -9.25 -17.70 0.17
CA THR A 240 -9.96 -16.75 -0.72
C THR A 240 -10.67 -17.44 -1.89
N LYS A 241 -10.12 -18.56 -2.41
CA LYS A 241 -10.73 -19.38 -3.48
C LYS A 241 -12.08 -20.00 -3.09
N ASN A 242 -12.28 -20.29 -1.80
CA ASN A 242 -13.50 -20.92 -1.28
C ASN A 242 -14.49 -19.88 -0.72
N TYR A 243 -14.19 -18.59 -0.87
CA TYR A 243 -15.03 -17.47 -0.40
C TYR A 243 -16.50 -17.62 -0.83
N TYR A 244 -16.73 -17.82 -2.13
CA TYR A 244 -18.08 -17.91 -2.68
C TYR A 244 -18.81 -19.17 -2.21
N ILE A 245 -18.09 -20.29 -2.07
CA ILE A 245 -18.66 -21.57 -1.63
C ILE A 245 -19.26 -21.39 -0.22
N LEU A 246 -18.49 -20.85 0.72
CA LEU A 246 -18.96 -20.64 2.09
C LEU A 246 -20.07 -19.60 2.16
N LYS A 247 -19.88 -18.43 1.53
CA LYS A 247 -20.87 -17.34 1.55
C LYS A 247 -22.22 -17.82 1.00
N GLU A 248 -22.23 -18.38 -0.20
CA GLU A 248 -23.46 -18.82 -0.86
C GLU A 248 -24.08 -20.04 -0.15
N GLY A 249 -23.25 -20.94 0.39
CA GLY A 249 -23.73 -22.06 1.21
C GLY A 249 -24.47 -21.62 2.47
N ILE A 250 -23.90 -20.66 3.22
CA ILE A 250 -24.57 -20.09 4.40
C ILE A 250 -25.87 -19.40 4.00
N LEU A 251 -25.87 -18.59 2.94
CA LEU A 251 -27.07 -17.86 2.50
C LEU A 251 -28.17 -18.78 1.97
N LYS A 252 -27.84 -19.98 1.46
CA LYS A 252 -28.83 -21.02 1.15
C LYS A 252 -29.46 -21.62 2.39
N ILE A 253 -28.68 -21.79 3.47
CA ILE A 253 -29.16 -22.34 4.74
C ILE A 253 -30.02 -21.29 5.48
N ASP A 254 -29.46 -20.09 5.68
CA ASP A 254 -30.11 -18.95 6.33
C ASP A 254 -29.94 -17.68 5.48
N PRO A 255 -30.94 -17.32 4.66
CA PRO A 255 -30.93 -16.09 3.86
C PRO A 255 -30.88 -14.81 4.70
N LYS A 256 -31.16 -14.88 6.01
CA LYS A 256 -31.12 -13.75 6.95
C LYS A 256 -29.83 -13.71 7.77
N ALA A 257 -28.87 -14.60 7.52
CA ALA A 257 -27.59 -14.60 8.22
C ALA A 257 -26.83 -13.29 7.99
N PHE A 258 -26.32 -12.71 9.07
CA PHE A 258 -25.38 -11.60 9.00
C PHE A 258 -23.96 -12.16 8.88
N ILE A 259 -23.28 -11.84 7.78
CA ILE A 259 -21.94 -12.33 7.48
C ILE A 259 -21.01 -11.11 7.32
N SER A 260 -20.07 -10.95 8.24
CA SER A 260 -18.99 -9.97 8.13
C SER A 260 -17.71 -10.68 7.71
N ILE A 261 -17.06 -10.18 6.65
CA ILE A 261 -15.91 -10.84 6.05
C ILE A 261 -14.74 -9.86 6.04
N THR A 262 -13.62 -10.29 6.60
CA THR A 262 -12.40 -9.48 6.70
C THR A 262 -11.23 -10.20 6.04
N ASP A 263 -10.40 -9.45 5.33
CA ASP A 263 -9.18 -9.97 4.72
C ASP A 263 -8.18 -10.38 5.80
N SER A 264 -7.66 -11.60 5.70
CA SER A 264 -6.56 -12.07 6.53
C SER A 264 -5.32 -12.24 5.64
N TYR A 265 -4.30 -11.44 5.92
CA TYR A 265 -3.06 -11.42 5.13
C TYR A 265 -2.11 -12.55 5.51
N GLU A 266 -2.07 -12.90 6.80
CA GLU A 266 -1.22 -13.96 7.33
C GLU A 266 -1.98 -14.74 8.40
N ILE A 267 -1.94 -16.07 8.31
CA ILE A 267 -2.56 -16.98 9.27
C ILE A 267 -1.54 -18.07 9.58
N ILE A 268 -1.03 -18.03 10.80
CA ILE A 268 -0.06 -19.00 11.27
C ILE A 268 -0.84 -20.17 11.86
N ASN A 269 -0.43 -21.41 11.52
CA ASN A 269 -1.05 -22.63 12.06
C ASN A 269 -2.54 -22.81 11.70
N LYS A 270 -2.94 -22.49 10.46
CA LYS A 270 -4.33 -22.53 9.96
C LYS A 270 -5.13 -23.80 10.29
N ASN A 271 -4.48 -24.97 10.34
CA ASN A 271 -5.12 -26.27 10.57
C ASN A 271 -4.73 -26.90 11.92
N ARG A 272 -4.14 -26.13 12.84
CA ARG A 272 -3.67 -26.69 14.11
C ARG A 272 -4.83 -26.70 15.10
N ASN A 273 -5.42 -27.88 15.26
CA ASN A 273 -6.41 -28.16 16.29
C ASN A 273 -5.75 -27.98 17.67
N ILE A 274 -5.94 -26.83 18.31
CA ILE A 274 -5.33 -26.49 19.61
C ILE A 274 -5.76 -27.47 20.71
N ALA A 275 -6.91 -28.15 20.54
CA ALA A 275 -7.49 -29.08 21.51
C ALA A 275 -7.12 -30.57 21.32
N ARG A 276 -6.38 -30.96 20.26
CA ARG A 276 -5.98 -32.37 20.03
C ARG A 276 -4.53 -32.68 20.40
N SER A 277 -3.82 -31.74 21.02
CA SER A 277 -2.42 -31.93 21.44
C SER A 277 -2.24 -32.06 22.96
N SER A 278 -3.24 -32.61 23.65
CA SER A 278 -3.17 -33.00 25.08
C SER A 278 -3.70 -34.41 25.24
#